data_AF-A0A090QYJ3-F1
#
_entry.id   AF-A0A090QYJ3-F1
#
_cell.length_a   1.000
_cell.length_b   1.000
_cell.length_c   1.000
_cell.angle_alpha   90.00
_cell.angle_beta   90.00
_cell.angle_gamma   90.00
#
_symmetry.space_group_name_H-M   'P 1'
#
loop_
_entity.id
_entity.type
_entity.pdbx_description
1 polymer ?
#
loop_
_entity_poly.entity_id
_entity_poly.type
_entity_poly.pdbx_seq_one_letter_code
_entity_poly.pdbx_strand_id
1 'polypeptide(L)'
;MGATAEATWAPASAPYVKANVRMPAGSFTQQNSAELDPMQIGWDSVTLNAEMKQDVLNADWLVAVRNNGDLSGRATVTQLTGDKQLSANVKLDRFMLDFLKPLLMDYHTFSGQVDANLNVTGPVMHPAVEGLLKVSNVKAMGRTVPVDVDSANITATFNGYRAKLSGEVITPDGKLNLTGSGDWQDLTA
;
A
#
# COMPACT_ATOMS: atom_id res chain seq x y z
N MET A 1 13.27 8.30 18.11
CA MET A 1 13.33 8.19 16.64
C MET A 1 14.78 8.30 16.23
N GLY A 2 15.26 7.49 15.28
CA GLY A 2 16.62 7.58 14.76
C GLY A 2 16.61 7.58 13.24
N ALA A 3 17.24 8.58 12.64
CA ALA A 3 17.50 8.63 11.21
C ALA A 3 18.98 8.96 11.03
N THR A 4 19.70 8.12 10.29
CA THR A 4 21.08 8.36 9.90
C THR A 4 21.15 8.44 8.39
N ALA A 5 21.88 9.44 7.89
CA ALA A 5 22.13 9.61 6.47
C ALA A 5 23.62 9.94 6.28
N GLU A 6 24.26 9.18 5.40
CA GLU A 6 25.65 9.37 5.00
C GLU A 6 25.66 9.61 3.49
N ALA A 7 26.43 10.61 3.06
CA ALA A 7 26.56 10.95 1.66
C ALA A 7 28.00 11.32 1.32
N THR A 8 28.50 10.83 0.19
CA THR A 8 29.81 11.17 -0.35
C THR A 8 29.69 11.46 -1.83
N TRP A 9 30.22 12.60 -2.27
CA TRP A 9 30.28 13.00 -3.66
C TRP A 9 31.62 13.67 -3.97
N ALA A 10 32.16 13.42 -5.16
CA ALA A 10 33.36 14.08 -5.68
C ALA A 10 33.22 14.26 -7.20
N PRO A 11 33.81 15.30 -7.81
CA PRO A 11 33.65 15.58 -9.24
C PRO A 11 34.00 14.41 -10.19
N ALA A 12 34.86 13.48 -9.76
CA ALA A 12 35.34 12.35 -10.55
C ALA A 12 34.89 10.96 -10.02
N SER A 13 33.97 10.91 -9.05
CA SER A 13 33.50 9.66 -8.44
C SER A 13 31.97 9.58 -8.44
N ALA A 14 31.44 8.38 -8.69
CA ALA A 14 30.00 8.14 -8.56
C ALA A 14 29.53 8.45 -7.13
N PRO A 15 28.40 9.16 -6.96
CA PRO A 15 27.90 9.50 -5.64
C PRO A 15 27.52 8.23 -4.86
N TYR A 16 27.75 8.28 -3.55
CA TYR A 16 27.32 7.27 -2.60
C TYR A 16 26.38 7.91 -1.58
N VAL A 17 25.26 7.26 -1.32
CA VAL A 17 24.31 7.67 -0.28
C VAL A 17 23.86 6.43 0.49
N LYS A 18 23.83 6.51 1.81
CA LYS A 18 23.22 5.49 2.66
C LYS A 18 22.30 6.16 3.66
N ALA A 19 21.07 5.69 3.75
CA ALA A 19 20.08 6.18 4.68
C ALA A 19 19.47 5.02 5.46
N ASN A 20 19.39 5.17 6.78
CA ASN A 20 18.69 4.25 7.65
C ASN A 20 17.73 5.06 8.52
N VAL A 21 16.44 4.72 8.46
CA VAL A 21 15.40 5.30 9.30
C VAL A 21 14.83 4.19 10.17
N ARG A 22 14.78 4.44 11.48
CA ARG A 22 14.13 3.58 12.45
C ARG A 22 13.23 4.41 13.34
N MET A 23 11.92 4.22 13.17
CA MET A 23 10.93 4.78 14.08
C MET A 23 10.52 3.68 15.06
N PRO A 24 10.68 3.90 16.38
CA PRO A 24 10.12 3.01 17.39
C PRO A 24 8.59 3.12 17.37
N ALA A 25 7.96 2.39 18.29
CA ALA A 25 6.54 2.43 18.52
C ALA A 25 5.99 3.87 18.55
N GLY A 26 4.89 4.10 17.83
CA GLY A 26 4.22 5.37 17.76
C GLY A 26 2.77 5.22 17.34
N SER A 27 2.11 6.35 17.12
CA SER A 27 0.75 6.42 16.60
C SER A 27 0.50 7.75 15.90
N PHE A 28 -0.45 7.73 14.99
CA PHE A 28 -1.02 8.90 14.35
C PHE A 28 -2.52 8.94 14.66
N THR A 29 -3.01 10.13 14.99
CA THR A 29 -4.41 10.38 15.30
C THR A 29 -4.88 11.57 14.49
N GLN A 30 -5.97 11.39 13.75
CA GLN A 30 -6.63 12.42 12.95
C GLN A 30 -8.05 12.61 13.45
N GLN A 31 -8.40 13.85 13.76
CA GLN A 31 -9.76 14.25 14.13
C GLN A 31 -10.35 15.05 12.97
N ASN A 32 -11.41 14.56 12.34
CA ASN A 32 -12.05 15.27 11.22
C ASN A 32 -13.12 16.27 11.69
N SER A 33 -13.89 15.94 12.72
CA SER A 33 -14.94 16.81 13.29
C SER A 33 -15.15 16.45 14.76
N ALA A 34 -15.59 17.37 15.61
CA ALA A 34 -15.70 17.13 17.05
C ALA A 34 -16.73 16.05 17.41
N GLU A 35 -17.64 15.74 16.48
CA GLU A 35 -18.75 14.81 16.63
C GLU A 35 -18.41 13.36 16.25
N LEU A 36 -17.25 13.13 15.61
CA LEU A 36 -16.80 11.81 15.16
C LEU A 36 -15.72 11.25 16.09
N ASP A 37 -15.61 9.93 16.17
CA ASP A 37 -14.44 9.32 16.82
C ASP A 37 -13.15 9.69 16.05
N PRO A 38 -12.00 9.85 16.71
CA PRO A 38 -10.73 10.04 16.00
C PRO A 38 -10.37 8.80 15.19
N MET A 39 -9.86 9.01 13.97
CA MET A 39 -9.13 7.96 13.26
C MET A 39 -7.75 7.82 13.91
N GLN A 40 -7.44 6.63 14.41
CA GLN A 40 -6.15 6.34 15.03
C GLN A 40 -5.49 5.11 14.39
N ILE A 41 -4.20 5.24 14.08
CA ILE A 41 -3.36 4.12 13.64
C ILE A 41 -2.07 4.09 14.47
N GLY A 42 -1.78 2.94 15.06
CA GLY A 42 -0.55 2.70 15.82
C GLY A 42 0.42 1.82 15.05
N TRP A 43 1.71 1.96 15.29
CA TRP A 43 2.74 1.05 14.77
C TRP A 43 3.71 0.66 15.87
N ASP A 44 4.25 -0.54 15.81
CA ASP A 44 5.28 -1.04 16.73
C ASP A 44 6.69 -0.71 16.24
N SER A 45 6.91 -0.73 14.93
CA SER A 45 8.16 -0.28 14.34
C SER A 45 7.99 0.12 12.88
N VAL A 46 8.80 1.08 12.45
CA VAL A 46 9.02 1.39 11.04
C VAL A 46 10.50 1.39 10.76
N THR A 47 10.93 0.65 9.74
CA THR A 47 12.30 0.65 9.25
C THR A 47 12.32 0.95 7.76
N LEU A 48 13.29 1.76 7.35
CA LEU A 48 13.65 1.97 5.96
C LEU A 48 15.17 1.96 5.88
N ASN A 49 15.71 1.10 5.03
CA ASN A 49 17.11 1.10 4.66
C ASN A 49 17.21 1.42 3.18
N ALA A 50 18.13 2.31 2.82
CA ALA A 50 18.39 2.67 1.44
C ALA A 50 19.89 2.87 1.23
N GLU A 51 20.43 2.34 0.14
CA GLU A 51 21.82 2.51 -0.25
C GLU A 51 21.90 2.74 -1.76
N MET A 52 22.49 3.86 -2.14
CA MET A 52 22.81 4.23 -3.50
C MET A 52 24.31 4.11 -3.71
N LYS A 53 24.72 3.27 -4.66
CA LYS A 53 26.11 3.08 -5.05
C LYS A 53 26.18 2.69 -6.52
N GLN A 54 27.12 3.27 -7.25
CA GLN A 54 27.38 2.92 -8.66
C GLN A 54 26.11 2.96 -9.53
N ASP A 55 25.35 4.06 -9.42
CA ASP A 55 24.12 4.29 -10.22
C ASP A 55 22.98 3.30 -9.95
N VAL A 56 23.04 2.59 -8.82
CA VAL A 56 22.00 1.67 -8.34
C VAL A 56 21.57 2.08 -6.94
N LEU A 57 20.26 2.19 -6.71
CA LEU A 57 19.62 2.38 -5.40
C LEU A 57 18.97 1.08 -4.99
N ASN A 58 19.36 0.53 -3.84
CA ASN A 58 18.65 -0.56 -3.19
C ASN A 58 17.94 -0.03 -1.96
N ALA A 59 16.71 -0.48 -1.73
CA ALA A 59 15.95 -0.13 -0.55
C ALA A 59 15.15 -1.32 -0.02
N ASP A 60 14.97 -1.37 1.29
CA ASP A 60 14.06 -2.27 1.98
C ASP A 60 13.30 -1.53 3.08
N TRP A 61 12.05 -1.93 3.30
CA TRP A 61 11.21 -1.31 4.31
C TRP A 61 10.33 -2.32 5.03
N LEU A 62 9.95 -1.96 6.25
CA LEU A 62 8.95 -2.63 7.06
C LEU A 62 8.18 -1.57 7.85
N VAL A 63 6.86 -1.68 7.82
CA VAL A 63 5.93 -0.94 8.68
C VAL A 63 5.13 -1.99 9.44
N ALA A 64 5.50 -2.26 10.69
CA ALA A 64 4.77 -3.19 11.55
C ALA A 64 3.66 -2.41 12.28
N VAL A 65 2.42 -2.59 11.83
CA VAL A 65 1.28 -1.83 12.33
C VAL A 65 0.72 -2.55 13.55
N ARG A 66 0.54 -1.80 14.63
CA ARG A 66 0.19 -2.36 15.94
C ARG A 66 -1.16 -3.06 15.85
N ASN A 67 -1.16 -4.36 16.14
CA ASN A 67 -2.33 -5.22 16.04
C ASN A 67 -3.00 -5.20 14.65
N ASN A 68 -2.27 -4.88 13.58
CA ASN A 68 -2.87 -4.59 12.28
C ASN A 68 -1.99 -4.99 11.07
N GLY A 69 -1.23 -6.07 11.20
CA GLY A 69 -0.42 -6.61 10.10
C GLY A 69 0.84 -5.80 9.79
N ASP A 70 1.42 -6.04 8.61
CA ASP A 70 2.61 -5.34 8.15
C ASP A 70 2.60 -5.00 6.66
N LEU A 71 3.22 -3.86 6.33
CA LEU A 71 3.62 -3.49 4.97
C LEU A 71 5.13 -3.64 4.87
N SER A 72 5.60 -4.46 3.95
CA SER A 72 7.02 -4.71 3.73
C SER A 72 7.36 -4.76 2.25
N GLY A 73 8.64 -4.56 1.94
CA GLY A 73 9.08 -4.64 0.57
C GLY A 73 10.57 -4.40 0.38
N ARG A 74 11.01 -4.66 -0.85
CA ARG A 74 12.36 -4.37 -1.33
C ARG A 74 12.26 -3.80 -2.73
N ALA A 75 13.13 -2.85 -3.05
CA ALA A 75 13.23 -2.25 -4.36
C ALA A 75 14.68 -2.07 -4.77
N THR A 76 14.94 -2.27 -6.05
CA THR A 76 16.18 -1.87 -6.72
C THR A 76 15.80 -0.93 -7.86
N VAL A 77 16.43 0.24 -7.89
CA VAL A 77 16.36 1.17 -9.02
C VAL A 77 17.74 1.26 -9.64
N THR A 78 17.83 0.93 -10.93
CA THR A 78 19.06 1.04 -11.71
C THR A 78 18.98 2.23 -12.66
N GLN A 79 20.11 2.59 -13.29
CA GLN A 79 20.15 3.67 -14.28
C GLN A 79 19.70 5.01 -13.68
N LEU A 80 20.15 5.34 -12.46
CA LEU A 80 19.72 6.53 -11.74
C LEU A 80 20.05 7.85 -12.46
N THR A 81 21.04 7.86 -13.33
CA THR A 81 21.40 9.03 -14.14
C THR A 81 20.73 9.04 -15.53
N GLY A 82 19.98 7.99 -15.89
CA GLY A 82 19.27 7.85 -17.16
C GLY A 82 17.83 7.37 -16.97
N ASP A 83 17.41 6.43 -17.83
CA ASP A 83 16.06 5.86 -17.83
C ASP A 83 15.86 4.87 -16.69
N LYS A 84 15.59 5.40 -15.50
CA LYS A 84 15.45 4.64 -14.24
C LYS A 84 14.57 3.40 -14.39
N GLN A 85 15.14 2.22 -14.12
CA GLN A 85 14.41 0.94 -14.11
C GLN A 85 14.22 0.45 -12.68
N LEU A 86 12.99 0.11 -12.34
CA LEU A 86 12.56 -0.43 -11.05
C LEU A 86 12.45 -1.96 -11.11
N SER A 87 12.84 -2.61 -10.03
CA SER A 87 12.47 -3.99 -9.69
C SER A 87 12.14 -4.03 -8.21
N ALA A 88 10.90 -4.33 -7.84
CA ALA A 88 10.46 -4.34 -6.46
C ALA A 88 9.50 -5.49 -6.15
N ASN A 89 9.50 -5.92 -4.89
CA ASN A 89 8.44 -6.73 -4.32
C ASN A 89 7.81 -5.96 -3.17
N VAL A 90 6.48 -5.93 -3.12
CA VAL A 90 5.68 -5.26 -2.10
C VAL A 90 4.70 -6.26 -1.52
N LYS A 91 4.71 -6.41 -0.20
CA LYS A 91 3.81 -7.27 0.54
C LYS A 91 3.02 -6.47 1.55
N LEU A 92 1.71 -6.72 1.60
CA LEU A 92 0.82 -6.30 2.68
C LEU A 92 0.21 -7.56 3.27
N ASP A 93 0.40 -7.81 4.56
CA ASP A 93 -0.09 -9.02 5.24
C ASP A 93 -1.10 -8.63 6.32
N ARG A 94 -2.33 -9.14 6.19
CA ARG A 94 -3.40 -9.02 7.21
C ARG A 94 -3.64 -7.59 7.70
N PHE A 95 -3.72 -6.64 6.77
CA PHE A 95 -3.96 -5.25 7.09
C PHE A 95 -5.46 -4.99 7.24
N MET A 96 -5.92 -4.81 8.47
CA MET A 96 -7.31 -4.53 8.81
C MET A 96 -7.69 -3.08 8.55
N LEU A 97 -8.92 -2.88 8.08
CA LEU A 97 -9.46 -1.60 7.62
C LEU A 97 -10.34 -0.90 8.66
N ASP A 98 -10.60 -1.52 9.81
CA ASP A 98 -11.51 -1.04 10.86
C ASP A 98 -11.17 0.37 11.34
N PHE A 99 -9.88 0.73 11.35
CA PHE A 99 -9.42 2.06 11.74
C PHE A 99 -9.94 3.17 10.82
N LEU A 100 -10.36 2.87 9.59
CA LEU A 100 -10.92 3.83 8.64
C LEU A 100 -12.39 4.15 8.91
N LYS A 101 -13.07 3.41 9.80
CA LYS A 101 -14.48 3.63 10.15
C LYS A 101 -14.82 5.11 10.39
N PRO A 102 -14.02 5.91 11.14
CA PRO A 102 -14.36 7.31 11.38
C PRO A 102 -14.31 8.21 10.15
N LEU A 103 -13.74 7.74 9.03
CA LEU A 103 -13.79 8.45 7.74
C LEU A 103 -15.10 8.20 6.98
N LEU A 104 -15.90 7.22 7.39
CA LEU A 104 -17.10 6.76 6.69
C LEU A 104 -18.36 7.23 7.44
N MET A 105 -18.71 8.51 7.28
CA MET A 105 -19.72 9.24 8.09
C MET A 105 -21.05 8.50 8.29
N ASP A 106 -21.59 7.84 7.26
CA ASP A 106 -22.90 7.19 7.31
C ASP A 106 -22.87 5.70 7.73
N TYR A 107 -21.67 5.11 7.85
CA TYR A 107 -21.49 3.71 8.23
C TYR A 107 -21.15 3.59 9.72
N HIS A 108 -22.02 2.93 10.48
CA HIS A 108 -21.76 2.65 11.90
C HIS A 108 -20.94 1.36 12.12
N THR A 109 -20.81 0.53 11.09
CA THR A 109 -19.94 -0.65 11.06
C THR A 109 -19.12 -0.60 9.80
N PHE A 110 -17.81 -0.73 9.93
CA PHE A 110 -16.90 -0.91 8.81
C PHE A 110 -15.72 -1.77 9.27
N SER A 111 -15.48 -2.87 8.58
CA SER A 111 -14.35 -3.77 8.80
C SER A 111 -13.93 -4.40 7.48
N GLY A 112 -12.73 -4.96 7.44
CA GLY A 112 -12.23 -5.70 6.29
C GLY A 112 -10.74 -5.93 6.43
N GLN A 113 -10.20 -6.84 5.62
CA GLN A 113 -8.77 -7.16 5.60
C GLN A 113 -8.22 -7.03 4.19
N VAL A 114 -7.04 -6.44 4.05
CA VAL A 114 -6.29 -6.35 2.80
C VAL A 114 -5.02 -7.18 2.89
N ASP A 115 -4.78 -7.95 1.85
CA ASP A 115 -3.54 -8.68 1.61
C ASP A 115 -3.04 -8.36 0.19
N ALA A 116 -1.73 -8.18 0.04
CA ALA A 116 -1.13 -7.96 -1.27
C ALA A 116 0.24 -8.65 -1.35
N ASN A 117 0.56 -9.16 -2.53
CA ASN A 117 1.91 -9.57 -2.89
C ASN A 117 2.11 -9.23 -4.36
N LEU A 118 2.90 -8.19 -4.60
CA LEU A 118 3.07 -7.55 -5.89
C LEU A 118 4.55 -7.52 -6.27
N ASN A 119 4.85 -7.91 -7.50
CA ASN A 119 6.13 -7.67 -8.16
C ASN A 119 5.96 -6.50 -9.12
N VAL A 120 6.85 -5.52 -9.05
CA VAL A 120 6.79 -4.29 -9.84
C VAL A 120 8.09 -4.16 -10.62
N THR A 121 8.03 -4.07 -11.94
CA THR A 121 9.23 -4.08 -12.80
C THR A 121 9.12 -3.11 -13.98
N GLY A 122 10.24 -2.62 -14.49
CA GLY A 122 10.30 -1.78 -15.69
C GLY A 122 10.56 -0.30 -15.37
N PRO A 123 10.26 0.63 -16.30
CA PRO A 123 10.53 2.05 -16.08
C PRO A 123 9.85 2.58 -14.82
N VAL A 124 10.55 3.36 -13.99
CA VAL A 124 10.01 3.80 -12.68
C VAL A 124 8.73 4.65 -12.81
N MET A 125 8.60 5.39 -13.91
CA MET A 125 7.43 6.22 -14.20
C MET A 125 6.27 5.43 -14.82
N HIS A 126 6.54 4.20 -15.27
CA HIS A 126 5.58 3.37 -15.98
C HIS A 126 5.87 1.87 -15.78
N PRO A 127 5.73 1.35 -14.55
CA PRO A 127 6.07 -0.04 -14.28
C PRO A 127 4.95 -1.00 -14.67
N ALA A 128 5.36 -2.20 -15.05
CA ALA A 128 4.51 -3.39 -15.05
C ALA A 128 4.35 -3.91 -13.62
N VAL A 129 3.17 -4.45 -13.31
CA VAL A 129 2.81 -5.02 -12.01
C VAL A 129 2.28 -6.44 -12.21
N GLU A 130 2.79 -7.38 -11.41
CA GLU A 130 2.39 -8.78 -11.37
C GLU A 130 1.97 -9.15 -9.95
N GLY A 131 0.91 -9.94 -9.80
CA GLY A 131 0.53 -10.49 -8.51
C GLY A 131 -0.92 -10.20 -8.12
N LEU A 132 -1.20 -10.24 -6.83
CA LEU A 132 -2.56 -10.21 -6.29
C LEU A 132 -2.70 -9.16 -5.20
N LEU A 133 -3.83 -8.45 -5.23
CA LEU A 133 -4.38 -7.71 -4.09
C LEU A 133 -5.74 -8.32 -3.77
N LYS A 134 -5.95 -8.65 -2.50
CA LYS A 134 -7.21 -9.21 -1.99
C LYS A 134 -7.76 -8.30 -0.91
N VAL A 135 -9.05 -8.05 -0.97
CA VAL A 135 -9.83 -7.45 0.10
C VAL A 135 -10.86 -8.48 0.53
N SER A 136 -10.87 -8.85 1.80
CA SER A 136 -11.69 -9.94 2.31
C SER A 136 -12.43 -9.54 3.58
N ASN A 137 -13.49 -10.28 3.89
CA ASN A 137 -14.29 -10.10 5.11
C ASN A 137 -14.79 -8.65 5.30
N VAL A 138 -15.05 -7.97 4.19
CA VAL A 138 -15.54 -6.59 4.24
C VAL A 138 -16.96 -6.61 4.78
N LYS A 139 -17.22 -5.81 5.80
CA LYS A 139 -18.55 -5.58 6.33
C LYS A 139 -18.78 -4.09 6.46
N ALA A 140 -19.88 -3.59 5.93
CA ALA A 140 -20.22 -2.17 5.98
C ALA A 140 -21.72 -2.03 6.21
N MET A 141 -22.13 -1.47 7.34
CA MET A 141 -23.55 -1.26 7.66
C MET A 141 -23.81 0.18 8.11
N GLY A 142 -24.88 0.78 7.61
CA GLY A 142 -25.25 2.16 7.89
C GLY A 142 -26.76 2.39 7.86
N ARG A 143 -27.21 3.53 8.39
CA ARG A 143 -28.66 3.86 8.42
C ARG A 143 -29.13 4.63 7.18
N THR A 144 -28.24 5.43 6.62
CA THR A 144 -28.48 6.37 5.52
C THR A 144 -27.59 6.07 4.31
N VAL A 145 -27.09 4.84 4.23
CA VAL A 145 -26.20 4.40 3.15
C VAL A 145 -27.00 3.78 2.01
N PRO A 146 -26.52 3.89 0.76
CA PRO A 146 -27.23 3.35 -0.39
C PRO A 146 -27.26 1.81 -0.41
N VAL A 147 -26.26 1.16 0.21
CA VAL A 147 -26.13 -0.31 0.23
C VAL A 147 -25.46 -0.76 1.52
N ASP A 148 -26.07 -1.70 2.23
CA ASP A 148 -25.42 -2.48 3.29
C ASP A 148 -24.67 -3.69 2.72
N VAL A 149 -23.51 -4.00 3.29
CA VAL A 149 -22.64 -5.12 2.91
C VAL A 149 -22.47 -6.04 4.12
N ASP A 150 -23.06 -7.23 4.03
CA ASP A 150 -22.91 -8.28 5.04
C ASP A 150 -21.53 -8.96 4.94
N SER A 151 -21.10 -9.21 3.70
CA SER A 151 -19.75 -9.69 3.41
C SER A 151 -19.35 -9.31 1.99
N ALA A 152 -18.09 -8.94 1.78
CA ALA A 152 -17.51 -8.88 0.44
C ALA A 152 -16.09 -9.43 0.38
N ASN A 153 -15.81 -10.09 -0.74
CA ASN A 153 -14.48 -10.57 -1.10
C ASN A 153 -14.16 -10.10 -2.52
N ILE A 154 -13.08 -9.35 -2.67
CA ILE A 154 -12.65 -8.71 -3.91
C ILE A 154 -11.20 -9.08 -4.15
N THR A 155 -10.88 -9.48 -5.38
CA THR A 155 -9.52 -9.77 -5.82
C THR A 155 -9.21 -8.95 -7.06
N ALA A 156 -8.09 -8.23 -7.02
CA ALA A 156 -7.46 -7.66 -8.19
C ALA A 156 -6.23 -8.51 -8.56
N THR A 157 -6.20 -8.99 -9.80
CA THR A 157 -5.09 -9.74 -10.38
C THR A 157 -4.36 -8.87 -11.38
N PHE A 158 -3.09 -8.59 -11.12
CA PHE A 158 -2.22 -7.79 -11.97
C PHE A 158 -1.40 -8.71 -12.87
N ASN A 159 -1.31 -8.34 -14.16
CA ASN A 159 -0.55 -9.04 -15.19
C ASN A 159 0.02 -8.00 -16.16
N GLY A 160 1.29 -7.70 -15.99
CA GLY A 160 2.02 -6.66 -16.72
C GLY A 160 1.39 -5.28 -16.52
N TYR A 161 0.88 -4.72 -17.61
CA TYR A 161 0.24 -3.40 -17.64
C TYR A 161 -1.28 -3.47 -17.52
N ARG A 162 -1.83 -4.63 -17.13
CA ARG A 162 -3.26 -4.87 -17.01
C ARG A 162 -3.62 -5.41 -15.65
N ALA A 163 -4.85 -5.15 -15.24
CA ALA A 163 -5.44 -5.76 -14.06
C ALA A 163 -6.86 -6.25 -14.36
N LYS A 164 -7.24 -7.37 -13.74
CA LYS A 164 -8.63 -7.82 -13.68
C LYS A 164 -9.10 -7.79 -12.23
N LEU A 165 -10.23 -7.16 -12.00
CA LEU A 165 -10.92 -7.15 -10.72
C LEU A 165 -12.12 -8.10 -10.79
N SER A 166 -12.26 -8.93 -9.77
CA SER A 166 -13.43 -9.78 -9.58
C SER A 166 -13.80 -9.81 -8.11
N GLY A 167 -15.08 -9.77 -7.79
CA GLY A 167 -15.52 -9.89 -6.41
C GLY A 167 -16.97 -10.29 -6.28
N GLU A 168 -17.32 -10.68 -5.07
CA GLU A 168 -18.67 -10.98 -4.65
C GLU A 168 -19.00 -10.09 -3.45
N VAL A 169 -20.15 -9.44 -3.51
CA VAL A 169 -20.70 -8.63 -2.42
C VAL A 169 -22.06 -9.22 -2.07
N ILE A 170 -22.21 -9.61 -0.81
CA ILE A 170 -23.47 -10.08 -0.25
C ILE A 170 -24.09 -8.90 0.50
N THR A 171 -25.31 -8.55 0.11
CA THR A 171 -26.16 -7.55 0.74
C THR A 171 -27.42 -8.24 1.28
N PRO A 172 -28.18 -7.58 2.18
CA PRO A 172 -29.46 -8.12 2.64
C PRO A 172 -30.46 -8.41 1.50
N ASP A 173 -30.37 -7.63 0.41
CA ASP A 173 -31.28 -7.72 -0.73
C ASP A 173 -30.81 -8.70 -1.82
N GLY A 174 -29.59 -9.24 -1.71
CA GLY A 174 -29.08 -10.25 -2.63
C GLY A 174 -27.57 -10.22 -2.84
N LYS A 175 -27.15 -10.89 -3.91
CA LYS A 175 -25.73 -11.01 -4.28
C LYS A 175 -25.41 -10.14 -5.48
N LEU A 176 -24.35 -9.37 -5.37
CA LEU A 176 -23.77 -8.58 -6.46
C LEU A 176 -22.43 -9.19 -6.88
N ASN A 177 -22.24 -9.35 -8.18
CA ASN A 177 -20.96 -9.74 -8.75
C ASN A 177 -20.25 -8.49 -9.25
N LEU A 178 -19.02 -8.28 -8.79
CA LEU A 178 -18.16 -7.20 -9.24
C LEU A 178 -17.18 -7.73 -10.28
N THR A 179 -17.09 -7.04 -11.41
CA THR A 179 -16.07 -7.27 -12.43
C THR A 179 -15.52 -5.94 -12.89
N GLY A 180 -14.22 -5.86 -13.09
CA GLY A 180 -13.56 -4.68 -13.63
C GLY A 180 -12.26 -5.04 -14.33
N SER A 181 -11.75 -4.10 -15.10
CA SER A 181 -10.44 -4.19 -15.72
C SER A 181 -9.75 -2.85 -15.71
N GLY A 182 -8.43 -2.87 -15.55
CA GLY A 182 -7.56 -1.73 -15.78
C GLY A 182 -6.54 -2.08 -16.86
N ASP A 183 -6.21 -1.12 -17.70
CA ASP A 183 -5.10 -1.19 -18.64
C ASP A 183 -4.38 0.16 -18.56
N TRP A 184 -3.10 0.14 -18.18
CA TRP A 184 -2.25 1.32 -18.14
C TRP A 184 -1.05 1.15 -19.07
N GLN A 185 -1.18 0.34 -20.12
CA GLN A 185 -0.12 0.19 -21.13
C GLN A 185 0.15 1.52 -21.86
N ASP A 186 -0.87 2.36 -22.00
CA ASP A 186 -0.77 3.72 -22.51
C ASP A 186 -1.39 4.69 -21.50
N LEU A 187 -0.59 5.60 -20.96
CA LEU A 187 -1.00 6.61 -19.98
C LEU A 187 -1.41 7.95 -20.64
N THR A 188 -1.49 8.00 -21.97
CA THR A 188 -1.80 9.23 -22.74
C THR A 188 -3.24 9.34 -23.25
N ALA A 189 -4.13 8.45 -22.80
CA ALA A 189 -5.55 8.45 -23.17
C ALA A 189 -6.34 9.64 -22.59
#